data_AF-A0A5C9D3T3-F1
#
_entry.id   AF-A0A5C9D3T3-F1
#
_cell.length_a   1.000
_cell.length_b   1.000
_cell.length_c   1.000
_cell.angle_alpha   90.00
_cell.angle_beta   90.00
_cell.angle_gamma   90.00
#
_symmetry.space_group_name_H-M   'P 1'
#
loop_
_entity.id
_entity.type
_entity.pdbx_description
1 polymer ?
#
loop_
_entity_poly.entity_id
_entity_poly.type
_entity_poly.pdbx_seq_one_letter_code
_entity_poly.pdbx_strand_id
1 'polypeptide(L)'
;MKTFLKARMLITTSFGYMDYTLNVAKEFPKVIFEHCSGYKTNPNMATYFGRIEEARYLTGIIAGRMTKTNIIGYVAAFPIPEVVRGINGFTLGVRSVNPKAQVKVVWTNTWYDPVKEREAAVALLDSNADIIAQHQDTTEPQKAAQERGKFSIGYNSDMGKFVGDSVLASAVWEWSTYYINTVQQALNGTWKSHEFWGGLKDGVAKISSISAKVPDSVKKEVDVAHKKILGGWSIFTGPIKDQNGKIVYETGKVVPDGAQLGMDWFVEGVAGRVK
;
A
#
# COMPACT_ATOMS: atom_id res chain seq x y z
N MET A 1 15.62 -24.96 24.72
CA MET A 1 14.65 -23.99 24.16
C MET A 1 14.13 -22.98 25.21
N LYS A 2 14.92 -22.65 26.26
CA LYS A 2 14.53 -21.73 27.35
C LYS A 2 15.59 -20.66 27.60
N THR A 3 16.20 -20.15 26.54
CA THR A 3 17.29 -19.18 26.67
C THR A 3 17.14 -18.11 25.60
N PHE A 4 17.07 -16.86 26.06
CA PHE A 4 17.28 -15.61 25.31
C PHE A 4 16.11 -14.94 24.58
N LEU A 5 14.98 -14.71 25.26
CA LEU A 5 14.27 -13.46 25.04
C LEU A 5 14.50 -12.53 26.23
N LYS A 6 15.62 -11.79 26.18
CA LYS A 6 15.82 -10.59 27.01
C LYS A 6 14.89 -9.44 26.56
N ALA A 7 14.32 -9.54 25.36
CA ALA A 7 13.40 -8.56 24.83
C ALA A 7 12.08 -8.58 25.61
N ARG A 8 11.60 -7.40 26.01
CA ARG A 8 10.29 -7.21 26.66
C ARG A 8 9.17 -6.97 25.65
N MET A 9 9.53 -6.69 24.40
CA MET A 9 8.63 -6.50 23.28
C MET A 9 9.23 -7.12 22.01
N LEU A 10 8.40 -7.73 21.18
CA LEU A 10 8.75 -8.27 19.86
C LEU A 10 7.80 -7.72 18.80
N ILE A 11 8.36 -7.17 17.72
CA ILE A 11 7.60 -6.64 16.58
C ILE A 11 7.83 -7.58 15.39
N THR A 12 6.75 -8.17 14.87
CA THR A 12 6.79 -9.12 13.75
C THR A 12 6.19 -8.47 12.51
N THR A 13 6.99 -8.28 11.46
CA THR A 13 6.75 -7.27 10.41
C THR A 13 6.29 -7.84 9.07
N SER A 14 5.62 -8.98 9.07
CA SER A 14 5.06 -9.58 7.83
C SER A 14 3.83 -10.41 8.16
N PHE A 15 2.82 -10.36 7.29
CA PHE A 15 1.57 -11.09 7.40
C PHE A 15 1.77 -12.59 7.71
N GLY A 16 2.75 -13.22 7.06
CA GLY A 16 3.03 -14.65 7.20
C GLY A 16 3.46 -15.08 8.62
N TYR A 17 3.76 -14.15 9.51
CA TYR A 17 4.18 -14.44 10.88
C TYR A 17 3.01 -14.63 11.86
N MET A 18 1.76 -14.37 11.48
CA MET A 18 0.61 -14.29 12.40
C MET A 18 0.47 -15.48 13.35
N ASP A 19 0.43 -16.70 12.82
CA ASP A 19 0.23 -17.91 13.62
C ASP A 19 1.43 -18.22 14.50
N TYR A 20 2.65 -17.97 14.00
CA TYR A 20 3.87 -18.13 14.76
C TYR A 20 3.93 -17.15 15.93
N THR A 21 3.62 -15.87 15.68
CA THR A 21 3.58 -14.84 16.73
C THR A 21 2.55 -15.20 17.80
N LEU A 22 1.36 -15.66 17.42
CA LEU A 22 0.33 -16.07 18.37
C LEU A 22 0.77 -17.26 19.24
N ASN A 23 1.41 -18.26 18.64
CA ASN A 23 1.89 -19.42 19.37
C ASN A 23 2.95 -19.03 20.40
N VAL A 24 3.94 -18.21 19.99
CA VAL A 24 4.98 -17.71 20.90
C VAL A 24 4.38 -16.78 21.96
N ALA A 25 3.40 -15.94 21.62
CA ALA A 25 2.75 -15.05 22.58
C ALA A 25 2.09 -15.82 23.74
N LYS A 26 1.50 -16.99 23.47
CA LYS A 26 0.92 -17.88 24.49
C LYS A 26 1.97 -18.50 25.41
N GLU A 27 3.15 -18.82 24.89
CA GLU A 27 4.26 -19.40 25.66
C GLU A 27 4.98 -18.35 26.55
N PHE A 28 4.95 -17.08 26.15
CA PHE A 28 5.68 -15.99 26.81
C PHE A 28 4.75 -14.84 27.26
N PRO A 29 3.87 -15.04 28.26
CA PRO A 29 2.84 -14.07 28.64
C PRO A 29 3.39 -12.74 29.21
N LYS A 30 4.69 -12.67 29.53
CA LYS A 30 5.36 -11.46 30.02
C LYS A 30 6.01 -10.61 28.91
N VAL A 31 6.07 -11.13 27.68
CA VAL A 31 6.60 -10.41 26.52
C VAL A 31 5.43 -9.82 25.76
N ILE A 32 5.56 -8.57 25.34
CA ILE A 32 4.56 -7.90 24.48
C ILE A 32 4.86 -8.23 23.01
N PHE A 33 3.84 -8.50 22.22
CA PHE A 33 3.95 -8.79 20.80
C PHE A 33 3.15 -7.78 19.99
N GLU A 34 3.75 -7.27 18.92
CA GLU A 34 3.10 -6.43 17.93
C GLU A 34 3.21 -7.11 16.58
N HIS A 35 2.09 -7.41 15.95
CA HIS A 35 2.05 -8.12 14.70
C HIS A 35 1.50 -7.25 13.56
N CYS A 36 2.34 -7.05 12.53
CA CYS A 36 1.99 -6.29 11.35
C CYS A 36 0.98 -7.05 10.49
N SER A 37 -0.05 -6.36 9.98
CA SER A 37 -1.00 -6.80 8.94
C SER A 37 -1.94 -7.98 9.27
N GLY A 38 -1.69 -8.73 10.34
CA GLY A 38 -2.58 -9.81 10.77
C GLY A 38 -3.79 -9.32 11.59
N TYR A 39 -4.64 -10.28 11.97
CA TYR A 39 -5.93 -10.04 12.62
C TYR A 39 -6.14 -10.84 13.91
N LYS A 40 -5.16 -11.66 14.33
CA LYS A 40 -5.23 -12.42 15.57
C LYS A 40 -4.57 -11.64 16.71
N THR A 41 -5.22 -11.59 17.86
CA THR A 41 -4.72 -10.95 19.08
C THR A 41 -4.63 -11.94 20.25
N ASN A 42 -3.93 -11.55 21.31
CA ASN A 42 -3.80 -12.23 22.60
C ASN A 42 -3.67 -11.16 23.70
N PRO A 43 -3.88 -11.41 25.01
CA PRO A 43 -3.71 -10.37 26.03
C PRO A 43 -2.36 -9.64 26.01
N ASN A 44 -1.30 -10.31 25.53
CA ASN A 44 0.05 -9.76 25.32
C ASN A 44 0.43 -9.63 23.82
N MET A 45 -0.52 -9.69 22.89
CA MET A 45 -0.28 -9.56 21.45
C MET A 45 -1.33 -8.66 20.79
N ALA A 46 -0.90 -7.51 20.28
CA ALA A 46 -1.71 -6.62 19.46
C ALA A 46 -1.40 -6.77 17.96
N THR A 47 -2.25 -6.18 17.13
CA THR A 47 -2.03 -6.06 15.70
C THR A 47 -1.99 -4.61 15.28
N TYR A 48 -1.18 -4.34 14.26
CA TYR A 48 -1.12 -3.03 13.63
C TYR A 48 -1.01 -3.14 12.13
N PHE A 49 -1.66 -2.22 11.43
CA PHE A 49 -1.48 -2.03 10.01
C PHE A 49 -1.87 -0.60 9.63
N GLY A 50 -1.89 -0.28 8.34
CA GLY A 50 -2.40 1.00 7.91
C GLY A 50 -3.13 1.01 6.56
N ARG A 51 -3.66 2.18 6.24
CA ARG A 51 -4.46 2.47 5.04
C ARG A 51 -3.58 3.06 3.95
N ILE A 52 -2.55 2.32 3.51
CA ILE A 52 -1.63 2.81 2.48
C ILE A 52 -2.32 3.09 1.15
N GLU A 53 -3.47 2.46 0.92
CA GLU A 53 -4.38 2.77 -0.17
C GLU A 53 -4.69 4.27 -0.28
N GLU A 54 -4.73 5.02 0.82
CA GLU A 54 -4.92 6.48 0.83
C GLU A 54 -3.75 7.18 0.12
N ALA A 55 -2.51 6.85 0.48
CA ALA A 55 -1.32 7.37 -0.20
C ALA A 55 -1.25 6.87 -1.65
N ARG A 56 -1.66 5.62 -1.90
CA ARG A 56 -1.72 5.06 -3.26
C ARG A 56 -2.72 5.79 -4.14
N TYR A 57 -3.89 6.17 -3.63
CA TYR A 57 -4.85 7.01 -4.34
C TYR A 57 -4.22 8.33 -4.79
N LEU A 58 -3.48 9.00 -3.89
CA LEU A 58 -2.76 10.23 -4.20
C LEU A 58 -1.69 10.02 -5.28
N THR A 59 -0.88 8.97 -5.19
CA THR A 59 0.09 8.64 -6.25
C THR A 59 -0.58 8.17 -7.55
N GLY A 60 -1.78 7.62 -7.46
CA GLY A 60 -2.62 7.23 -8.59
C GLY A 60 -3.07 8.43 -9.41
N ILE A 61 -3.46 9.54 -8.75
CA ILE A 61 -3.75 10.81 -9.44
C ILE A 61 -2.57 11.25 -10.30
N ILE A 62 -1.35 11.19 -9.73
CA ILE A 62 -0.12 11.53 -10.46
C ILE A 62 0.02 10.60 -11.67
N ALA A 63 -0.06 9.29 -11.49
CA ALA A 63 0.08 8.34 -12.58
C ALA A 63 -0.99 8.53 -13.68
N GLY A 64 -2.25 8.78 -13.30
CA GLY A 64 -3.35 9.00 -14.23
C GLY A 64 -3.19 10.28 -15.08
N ARG A 65 -2.63 11.34 -14.50
CA ARG A 65 -2.29 12.58 -15.23
C ARG A 65 -1.02 12.46 -16.08
N MET A 66 -0.06 11.66 -15.64
CA MET A 66 1.26 11.58 -16.26
C MET A 66 1.38 10.51 -17.35
N THR A 67 0.49 9.51 -17.36
CA THR A 67 0.45 8.51 -18.43
C THR A 67 0.06 9.15 -19.77
N LYS A 68 0.72 8.71 -20.84
CA LYS A 68 0.46 9.10 -22.23
C LYS A 68 -0.21 7.97 -23.00
N THR A 69 0.02 6.72 -22.59
CA THR A 69 -0.53 5.52 -23.23
C THR A 69 -1.87 5.09 -22.67
N ASN A 70 -2.29 5.63 -21.52
CA ASN A 70 -3.40 5.14 -20.70
C ASN A 70 -3.17 3.72 -20.15
N ILE A 71 -1.95 3.18 -20.23
CA ILE A 71 -1.58 1.88 -19.68
C ILE A 71 -0.54 2.08 -18.58
N ILE A 72 -0.91 1.73 -17.35
CA ILE A 72 -0.03 1.74 -16.18
C ILE A 72 0.21 0.29 -15.77
N GLY A 73 1.47 -0.08 -15.55
CA GLY A 73 1.84 -1.40 -15.06
C GLY A 73 1.89 -1.45 -13.55
N TYR A 74 1.48 -2.57 -12.96
CA TYR A 74 1.49 -2.80 -11.53
C TYR A 74 2.12 -4.16 -11.20
N VAL A 75 3.33 -4.14 -10.63
CA VAL A 75 4.01 -5.37 -10.17
C VAL A 75 3.51 -5.71 -8.76
N ALA A 76 2.85 -6.86 -8.59
CA ALA A 76 2.14 -7.20 -7.36
C ALA A 76 2.63 -8.51 -6.74
N ALA A 77 2.63 -8.59 -5.40
CA ALA A 77 3.14 -9.75 -4.66
C ALA A 77 2.18 -10.94 -4.71
N PHE A 78 1.27 -10.99 -3.74
CA PHE A 78 0.30 -12.04 -3.56
C PHE A 78 -1.12 -11.50 -3.73
N PRO A 79 -2.06 -12.29 -4.27
CA PRO A 79 -3.46 -11.91 -4.40
C PRO A 79 -4.21 -12.02 -3.07
N ILE A 80 -3.75 -11.28 -2.07
CA ILE A 80 -4.36 -11.16 -0.74
C ILE A 80 -5.02 -9.78 -0.57
N PRO A 81 -5.95 -9.63 0.38
CA PRO A 81 -6.75 -8.41 0.50
C PRO A 81 -5.95 -7.11 0.61
N GLU A 82 -4.81 -7.14 1.29
CA GLU A 82 -3.90 -5.99 1.37
C GLU A 82 -3.45 -5.50 -0.01
N VAL A 83 -3.00 -6.42 -0.88
CA VAL A 83 -2.49 -6.06 -2.20
C VAL A 83 -3.64 -5.64 -3.12
N VAL A 84 -4.78 -6.32 -3.04
CA VAL A 84 -5.99 -5.99 -3.79
C VAL A 84 -6.52 -4.60 -3.42
N ARG A 85 -6.65 -4.29 -2.11
CA ARG A 85 -7.01 -2.94 -1.63
C ARG A 85 -6.07 -1.90 -2.20
N GLY A 86 -4.77 -2.15 -2.12
CA GLY A 86 -3.79 -1.19 -2.59
C GLY A 86 -3.82 -0.96 -4.11
N ILE A 87 -4.07 -1.99 -4.92
CA ILE A 87 -4.29 -1.87 -6.37
C ILE A 87 -5.56 -1.07 -6.65
N ASN A 88 -6.65 -1.37 -5.95
CA ASN A 88 -7.92 -0.68 -6.13
C ASN A 88 -7.81 0.80 -5.73
N GLY A 89 -7.22 1.11 -4.58
CA GLY A 89 -7.01 2.49 -4.14
C GLY A 89 -6.16 3.29 -5.14
N PHE A 90 -5.07 2.69 -5.64
CA PHE A 90 -4.27 3.29 -6.71
C PHE A 90 -5.10 3.53 -7.99
N THR A 91 -5.86 2.53 -8.43
CA THR A 91 -6.65 2.58 -9.67
C THR A 91 -7.79 3.59 -9.58
N LEU A 92 -8.46 3.71 -8.43
CA LEU A 92 -9.45 4.75 -8.18
C LEU A 92 -8.82 6.15 -8.30
N GLY A 93 -7.61 6.34 -7.76
CA GLY A 93 -6.85 7.58 -7.92
C GLY A 93 -6.54 7.89 -9.39
N VAL A 94 -6.01 6.92 -10.12
CA VAL A 94 -5.74 7.01 -11.57
C VAL A 94 -6.99 7.44 -12.35
N ARG A 95 -8.11 6.75 -12.11
CA ARG A 95 -9.33 6.92 -12.91
C ARG A 95 -10.13 8.16 -12.52
N SER A 96 -9.92 8.70 -11.33
CA SER A 96 -10.52 9.98 -10.91
C SER A 96 -10.13 11.15 -11.81
N VAL A 97 -8.96 11.05 -12.46
CA VAL A 97 -8.42 12.08 -13.36
C VAL A 97 -8.24 11.61 -14.81
N ASN A 98 -8.22 10.30 -15.02
CA ASN A 98 -8.15 9.69 -16.34
C ASN A 98 -9.04 8.43 -16.42
N PRO A 99 -10.34 8.58 -16.74
CA PRO A 99 -11.29 7.46 -16.82
C PRO A 99 -11.00 6.45 -17.94
N LYS A 100 -10.05 6.73 -18.84
CA LYS A 100 -9.63 5.81 -19.91
C LYS A 100 -8.44 4.95 -19.51
N ALA A 101 -7.72 5.33 -18.45
CA ALA A 101 -6.55 4.59 -18.01
C ALA A 101 -6.90 3.20 -17.46
N GLN A 102 -6.03 2.24 -17.78
CA GLN A 102 -6.05 0.88 -17.27
C GLN A 102 -4.80 0.60 -16.45
N VAL A 103 -4.97 -0.14 -15.35
CA VAL A 103 -3.87 -0.62 -14.50
C VAL A 103 -3.70 -2.11 -14.74
N LYS A 104 -2.65 -2.50 -15.47
CA LYS A 104 -2.32 -3.90 -15.77
C LYS A 104 -1.51 -4.52 -14.63
N VAL A 105 -2.02 -5.61 -14.05
CA VAL A 105 -1.40 -6.27 -12.89
C VAL A 105 -0.65 -7.53 -13.34
N VAL A 106 0.59 -7.70 -12.84
CA VAL A 106 1.35 -8.95 -12.92
C VAL A 106 1.69 -9.41 -11.51
N TRP A 107 1.33 -10.66 -11.20
CA TRP A 107 1.61 -11.29 -9.90
C TRP A 107 2.95 -12.01 -9.90
N THR A 108 3.85 -11.67 -8.98
CA THR A 108 5.15 -12.33 -8.81
C THR A 108 5.09 -13.52 -7.85
N ASN A 109 4.05 -13.60 -7.00
CA ASN A 109 3.89 -14.57 -5.92
C ASN A 109 5.08 -14.60 -4.95
N THR A 110 5.65 -13.42 -4.70
CA THR A 110 6.70 -13.17 -3.70
C THR A 110 6.64 -11.72 -3.23
N TRP A 111 7.08 -11.47 -2.01
CA TRP A 111 7.25 -10.09 -1.50
C TRP A 111 8.58 -9.48 -1.97
N TYR A 112 9.61 -10.33 -2.07
CA TYR A 112 10.99 -9.95 -2.36
C TYR A 112 11.63 -10.99 -3.28
N ASP A 113 11.90 -10.59 -4.51
CA ASP A 113 12.71 -11.31 -5.49
C ASP A 113 13.12 -10.30 -6.59
N PRO A 114 14.30 -9.67 -6.45
CA PRO A 114 14.75 -8.63 -7.37
C PRO A 114 14.66 -9.03 -8.85
N VAL A 115 14.89 -10.30 -9.17
CA VAL A 115 14.85 -10.82 -10.55
C VAL A 115 13.41 -10.86 -11.05
N LYS A 116 12.51 -11.52 -10.32
CA LYS A 116 11.09 -11.63 -10.74
C LYS A 116 10.38 -10.29 -10.77
N GLU A 117 10.70 -9.41 -9.82
CA GLU A 117 10.19 -8.04 -9.77
C GLU A 117 10.52 -7.28 -11.05
N ARG A 118 11.79 -7.36 -11.46
CA ARG A 118 12.28 -6.74 -12.68
C ARG A 118 11.65 -7.34 -13.94
N GLU A 119 11.59 -8.66 -14.03
CA GLU A 119 10.99 -9.37 -15.17
C GLU A 119 9.51 -8.98 -15.35
N ALA A 120 8.75 -8.92 -14.25
CA ALA A 120 7.36 -8.47 -14.28
C ALA A 120 7.22 -7.01 -14.75
N ALA A 121 8.11 -6.11 -14.29
CA ALA A 121 8.13 -4.72 -14.76
C ALA A 121 8.46 -4.62 -16.26
N VAL A 122 9.46 -5.38 -16.73
CA VAL A 122 9.84 -5.44 -18.15
C VAL A 122 8.66 -5.95 -18.99
N ALA A 123 7.99 -7.02 -18.59
CA ALA A 123 6.82 -7.54 -19.31
C ALA A 123 5.68 -6.51 -19.42
N LEU A 124 5.46 -5.71 -18.38
CA LEU A 124 4.48 -4.61 -18.39
C LEU A 124 4.90 -3.48 -19.33
N LEU A 125 6.18 -3.09 -19.30
CA LEU A 125 6.75 -2.08 -20.21
C LEU A 125 6.65 -2.52 -21.67
N ASP A 126 6.99 -3.78 -21.96
CA ASP A 126 6.88 -4.39 -23.29
C ASP A 126 5.40 -4.50 -23.73
N SER A 127 4.46 -4.56 -22.76
CA SER A 127 3.00 -4.48 -22.97
C SER A 127 2.44 -3.05 -23.02
N ASN A 128 3.30 -2.08 -23.38
CA ASN A 128 3.03 -0.66 -23.60
C ASN A 128 2.67 0.14 -22.34
N ALA A 129 3.00 -0.35 -21.14
CA ALA A 129 2.93 0.50 -19.95
C ALA A 129 3.99 1.61 -20.02
N ASP A 130 3.62 2.85 -19.66
CA ASP A 130 4.55 3.97 -19.60
C ASP A 130 4.80 4.51 -18.20
N ILE A 131 4.11 3.94 -17.21
CA ILE A 131 4.34 4.13 -15.79
C ILE A 131 4.32 2.76 -15.11
N ILE A 132 5.31 2.49 -14.25
CA ILE A 132 5.35 1.29 -13.39
C ILE A 132 5.10 1.65 -11.93
N ALA A 133 4.08 1.05 -11.33
CA ALA A 133 3.82 1.04 -9.89
C ALA A 133 4.03 -0.37 -9.33
N GLN A 134 4.07 -0.51 -8.00
CA GLN A 134 4.26 -1.82 -7.39
C GLN A 134 3.63 -2.00 -6.01
N HIS A 135 3.56 -3.27 -5.61
CA HIS A 135 3.45 -3.77 -4.25
C HIS A 135 4.48 -4.90 -4.08
N GLN A 136 5.76 -4.52 -4.04
CA GLN A 136 6.95 -5.37 -3.88
C GLN A 136 7.99 -4.62 -3.02
N ASP A 137 9.04 -5.32 -2.58
CA ASP A 137 9.98 -4.79 -1.57
C ASP A 137 11.32 -4.26 -2.12
N THR A 138 11.58 -4.35 -3.44
CA THR A 138 12.81 -3.80 -4.04
C THR A 138 12.57 -2.55 -4.87
N THR A 139 13.65 -1.95 -5.39
CA THR A 139 13.60 -0.83 -6.34
C THR A 139 13.71 -1.27 -7.80
N GLU A 140 13.77 -2.58 -8.07
CA GLU A 140 14.02 -3.10 -9.42
C GLU A 140 12.94 -2.73 -10.44
N PRO A 141 11.63 -2.72 -10.11
CA PRO A 141 10.61 -2.25 -11.05
C PRO A 141 10.79 -0.77 -11.47
N GLN A 142 11.16 0.11 -10.53
CA GLN A 142 11.43 1.52 -10.81
C GLN A 142 12.70 1.69 -11.66
N LYS A 143 13.76 0.91 -11.40
CA LYS A 143 14.98 0.90 -12.22
C LYS A 143 14.69 0.43 -13.65
N ALA A 144 13.93 -0.65 -13.83
CA ALA A 144 13.51 -1.13 -15.14
C ALA A 144 12.75 -0.06 -15.93
N ALA A 145 11.84 0.66 -15.29
CA ALA A 145 11.14 1.79 -15.91
C ALA A 145 12.11 2.91 -16.31
N GLN A 146 13.03 3.30 -15.42
CA GLN A 146 14.03 4.33 -15.69
C GLN A 146 14.92 4.00 -16.90
N GLU A 147 15.42 2.77 -16.98
CA GLU A 147 16.27 2.30 -18.08
C GLU A 147 15.54 2.32 -19.44
N ARG A 148 14.21 2.19 -19.44
CA ARG A 148 13.35 2.35 -20.62
C ARG A 148 12.94 3.82 -20.87
N GLY A 149 13.48 4.77 -20.11
CA GLY A 149 13.12 6.19 -20.17
C GLY A 149 11.67 6.47 -19.75
N LYS A 150 11.07 5.58 -18.96
CA LYS A 150 9.69 5.66 -18.46
C LYS A 150 9.65 6.14 -17.01
N PHE A 151 8.46 6.47 -16.55
CA PHE A 151 8.23 6.90 -15.18
C PHE A 151 7.79 5.75 -14.28
N SER A 152 7.82 6.00 -12.98
CA SER A 152 7.35 5.03 -11.99
C SER A 152 6.77 5.70 -10.75
N ILE A 153 6.05 4.91 -9.97
CA ILE A 153 5.54 5.24 -8.63
C ILE A 153 6.23 4.29 -7.64
N GLY A 154 6.82 4.86 -6.60
CA GLY A 154 7.49 4.11 -5.54
C GLY A 154 6.52 3.59 -4.47
N TYR A 155 6.99 2.61 -3.69
CA TYR A 155 6.24 2.01 -2.59
C TYR A 155 7.16 1.73 -1.39
N ASN A 156 6.60 1.65 -0.18
CA ASN A 156 7.25 1.46 1.13
C ASN A 156 8.14 2.61 1.60
N SER A 157 9.02 3.13 0.73
CA SER A 157 9.99 4.19 1.02
C SER A 157 9.98 5.24 -0.08
N ASP A 158 10.65 6.36 0.18
CA ASP A 158 10.91 7.37 -0.85
C ASP A 158 11.92 6.82 -1.87
N MET A 159 11.40 6.12 -2.88
CA MET A 159 12.20 5.45 -3.90
C MET A 159 12.92 6.43 -4.83
N GLY A 160 12.48 7.69 -4.88
CA GLY A 160 13.15 8.76 -5.62
C GLY A 160 14.56 9.03 -5.11
N LYS A 161 14.82 8.79 -3.81
CA LYS A 161 16.18 8.91 -3.23
C LYS A 161 17.16 7.85 -3.73
N PHE A 162 16.67 6.73 -4.24
CA PHE A 162 17.49 5.60 -4.67
C PHE A 162 17.58 5.49 -6.20
N VAL A 163 16.49 5.81 -6.90
CA VAL A 163 16.39 5.68 -8.37
C VAL A 163 16.49 7.03 -9.07
N GLY A 164 16.06 8.12 -8.42
CA GLY A 164 16.06 9.48 -8.98
C GLY A 164 14.70 9.91 -9.55
N ASP A 165 14.71 11.01 -10.29
CA ASP A 165 13.50 11.77 -10.68
C ASP A 165 12.55 11.06 -11.67
N SER A 166 12.89 9.85 -12.13
CA SER A 166 11.95 8.98 -12.86
C SER A 166 10.88 8.39 -11.95
N VAL A 167 11.12 8.34 -10.63
CA VAL A 167 10.09 8.06 -9.62
C VAL A 167 9.33 9.36 -9.36
N LEU A 168 8.05 9.42 -9.77
CA LEU A 168 7.28 10.65 -9.72
C LEU A 168 6.84 11.02 -8.30
N ALA A 169 6.53 10.01 -7.50
CA ALA A 169 6.26 10.06 -6.08
C ALA A 169 6.23 8.62 -5.54
N SER A 170 6.23 8.45 -4.23
CA SER A 170 6.11 7.15 -3.56
C SER A 170 5.00 7.15 -2.52
N ALA A 171 4.26 6.05 -2.41
CA ALA A 171 3.42 5.76 -1.26
C ALA A 171 4.30 5.15 -0.16
N VAL A 172 4.45 5.85 0.96
CA VAL A 172 5.46 5.57 1.98
C VAL A 172 4.80 5.18 3.29
N TRP A 173 5.35 4.15 3.94
CA TRP A 173 5.03 3.85 5.33
C TRP A 173 5.90 4.67 6.28
N GLU A 174 5.30 5.22 7.33
CA GLU A 174 5.98 5.94 8.40
C GLU A 174 5.69 5.24 9.74
N TRP A 175 6.27 4.05 9.89
CA TRP A 175 6.05 3.22 11.07
C TRP A 175 6.63 3.81 12.35
N SER A 176 7.54 4.78 12.25
CA SER A 176 8.14 5.42 13.43
C SER A 176 7.07 6.05 14.34
N THR A 177 6.04 6.68 13.76
CA THR A 177 4.90 7.28 14.47
C THR A 177 4.22 6.25 15.38
N TYR A 178 3.97 5.06 14.85
CA TYR A 178 3.33 3.98 15.60
C TYR A 178 4.30 3.34 16.61
N TYR A 179 5.51 2.96 16.18
CA TYR A 179 6.47 2.25 17.04
C TYR A 179 6.91 3.08 18.24
N ILE A 180 7.20 4.37 18.08
CA ILE A 180 7.62 5.23 19.19
C ILE A 180 6.50 5.28 20.24
N ASN A 181 5.26 5.51 19.82
CA ASN A 181 4.11 5.55 20.72
C ASN A 181 3.87 4.20 21.43
N THR A 182 3.91 3.10 20.68
CA THR A 182 3.68 1.75 21.22
C THR A 182 4.76 1.32 22.21
N VAL A 183 6.04 1.58 21.90
CA VAL A 183 7.15 1.32 22.81
C VAL A 183 7.05 2.19 24.06
N GLN A 184 6.68 3.46 23.92
CA GLN A 184 6.50 4.35 25.08
C GLN A 184 5.38 3.86 26.02
N GLN A 185 4.26 3.37 25.47
CA GLN A 185 3.19 2.77 26.27
C GLN A 185 3.67 1.51 27.02
N ALA A 186 4.50 0.68 26.37
CA ALA A 186 5.08 -0.50 27.02
C ALA A 186 6.04 -0.12 28.16
N LEU A 187 6.87 0.90 27.96
CA LEU A 187 7.78 1.43 28.99
C LEU A 187 7.02 2.04 30.17
N ASN A 188 5.91 2.73 29.90
CA ASN A 188 5.06 3.35 30.90
C ASN A 188 4.13 2.35 31.62
N GLY A 189 4.09 1.08 31.18
CA GLY A 189 3.18 0.08 31.73
C GLY A 189 1.70 0.31 31.38
N THR A 190 1.42 1.14 30.38
CA THR A 190 0.06 1.47 29.93
C THR A 190 -0.39 0.71 28.69
N TRP A 191 0.51 -0.05 28.06
CA TRP A 191 0.21 -0.87 26.90
C TRP A 191 -0.87 -1.91 27.19
N LYS A 192 -1.80 -2.06 26.24
CA LYS A 192 -2.82 -3.12 26.22
C LYS A 192 -2.93 -3.69 24.81
N SER A 193 -3.35 -4.95 24.71
CA SER A 193 -3.70 -5.54 23.42
C SER A 193 -4.75 -4.69 22.71
N HIS A 194 -4.57 -4.47 21.42
CA HIS A 194 -5.41 -3.64 20.57
C HIS A 194 -5.30 -4.09 19.11
N GLU A 195 -6.13 -3.50 18.26
CA GLU A 195 -6.06 -3.64 16.81
C GLU A 195 -5.96 -2.22 16.23
N PHE A 196 -4.83 -1.89 15.63
CA PHE A 196 -4.58 -0.58 15.04
C PHE A 196 -4.68 -0.65 13.51
N TRP A 197 -5.46 0.25 12.90
CA TRP A 197 -5.52 0.42 11.46
C TRP A 197 -5.64 1.90 11.06
N GLY A 198 -4.48 2.57 10.98
CA GLY A 198 -4.39 4.02 10.74
C GLY A 198 -4.00 4.42 9.32
N GLY A 199 -4.24 5.67 8.92
CA GLY A 199 -3.97 6.18 7.57
C GLY A 199 -3.04 7.39 7.53
N LEU A 200 -3.27 8.28 6.56
CA LEU A 200 -2.59 9.57 6.42
C LEU A 200 -2.80 10.44 7.67
N LYS A 201 -4.01 10.41 8.25
CA LYS A 201 -4.36 11.20 9.44
C LYS A 201 -3.56 10.78 10.68
N ASP A 202 -3.26 9.50 10.80
CA ASP A 202 -2.49 8.92 11.91
C ASP A 202 -0.98 9.03 11.68
N GLY A 203 -0.54 9.50 10.51
CA GLY A 203 0.86 9.68 10.17
C GLY A 203 1.63 8.37 9.99
N VAL A 204 0.95 7.25 9.77
CA VAL A 204 1.57 5.94 9.46
C VAL A 204 1.70 5.69 7.96
N ALA A 205 0.95 6.43 7.15
CA ALA A 205 1.10 6.50 5.70
C ALA A 205 1.39 7.94 5.27
N LYS A 206 2.15 8.12 4.21
CA LYS A 206 2.39 9.43 3.58
C LYS A 206 2.72 9.29 2.09
N ILE A 207 2.71 10.40 1.38
CA ILE A 207 3.33 10.52 0.06
C ILE A 207 4.75 11.10 0.22
N SER A 208 5.72 10.63 -0.58
CA SER A 208 7.06 11.24 -0.63
C SER A 208 7.01 12.66 -1.21
N SER A 209 8.17 13.31 -1.32
CA SER A 209 8.30 14.46 -2.22
C SER A 209 7.87 14.08 -3.64
N ILE A 210 7.20 15.01 -4.31
CA ILE A 210 6.77 14.84 -5.70
C ILE A 210 7.88 15.37 -6.62
N SER A 211 8.30 14.57 -7.59
CA SER A 211 9.32 14.91 -8.59
C SER A 211 9.02 16.23 -9.29
N ALA A 212 10.06 17.00 -9.60
CA ALA A 212 9.95 18.24 -10.37
C ALA A 212 9.39 18.01 -11.79
N LYS A 213 9.43 16.76 -12.29
CA LYS A 213 8.83 16.38 -13.57
C LYS A 213 7.30 16.36 -13.56
N VAL A 214 6.68 16.38 -12.39
CA VAL A 214 5.21 16.47 -12.26
C VAL A 214 4.80 17.94 -12.32
N PRO A 215 3.89 18.34 -13.24
CA PRO A 215 3.40 19.71 -13.33
C PRO A 215 2.73 20.19 -12.03
N ASP A 216 2.83 21.48 -11.73
CA ASP A 216 2.25 22.05 -10.51
C ASP A 216 0.72 21.97 -10.45
N SER A 217 0.05 21.95 -11.62
CA SER A 217 -1.39 21.69 -11.69
C SER A 217 -1.75 20.30 -11.13
N VAL A 218 -0.93 19.28 -11.42
CA VAL A 218 -1.13 17.92 -10.91
C VAL A 218 -0.82 17.86 -9.41
N LYS A 219 0.23 18.54 -8.94
CA LYS A 219 0.53 18.65 -7.49
C LYS A 219 -0.64 19.26 -6.71
N LYS A 220 -1.28 20.29 -7.26
CA LYS A 220 -2.48 20.91 -6.66
C LYS A 220 -3.67 19.95 -6.59
N GLU A 221 -3.90 19.12 -7.60
CA GLU A 221 -4.95 18.09 -7.56
C GLU A 221 -4.69 17.06 -6.45
N VAL A 222 -3.43 16.64 -6.29
CA VAL A 222 -3.00 15.77 -5.20
C VAL A 222 -3.23 16.44 -3.84
N ASP A 223 -2.86 17.71 -3.67
CA ASP A 223 -3.06 18.44 -2.43
C ASP A 223 -4.55 18.59 -2.05
N VAL A 224 -5.42 18.83 -3.04
CA VAL A 224 -6.87 18.88 -2.83
C VAL A 224 -7.40 17.53 -2.35
N ALA A 225 -7.02 16.44 -3.02
CA ALA A 225 -7.41 15.09 -2.61
C ALA A 225 -6.87 14.74 -1.22
N HIS A 226 -5.61 15.09 -0.94
CA HIS A 226 -4.96 14.85 0.34
C HIS A 226 -5.72 15.56 1.48
N LYS A 227 -6.03 16.85 1.33
CA LYS A 227 -6.85 17.61 2.30
C LYS A 227 -8.23 16.99 2.50
N LYS A 228 -8.85 16.48 1.43
CA LYS A 228 -10.15 15.81 1.50
C LYS A 228 -10.07 14.54 2.36
N ILE A 229 -9.03 13.71 2.16
CA ILE A 229 -8.80 12.50 2.97
C ILE A 229 -8.56 12.86 4.44
N LEU A 230 -7.70 13.85 4.71
CA LEU A 230 -7.47 14.34 6.08
C LEU A 230 -8.74 14.91 6.73
N GLY A 231 -9.65 15.46 5.93
CA GLY A 231 -10.98 15.91 6.34
C GLY A 231 -11.99 14.79 6.62
N GLY A 232 -11.60 13.52 6.48
CA GLY A 232 -12.43 12.34 6.80
C GLY A 232 -13.12 11.69 5.60
N TRP A 233 -12.81 12.11 4.36
CA TRP A 233 -13.31 11.42 3.18
C TRP A 233 -12.56 10.12 2.93
N SER A 234 -13.29 9.03 2.71
CA SER A 234 -12.71 7.75 2.31
C SER A 234 -12.55 7.66 0.79
N ILE A 235 -11.40 7.18 0.32
CA ILE A 235 -11.16 6.90 -1.10
C ILE A 235 -12.08 5.81 -1.67
N PHE A 236 -12.60 4.95 -0.79
CA PHE A 236 -13.57 3.91 -1.11
C PHE A 236 -15.00 4.40 -0.88
N THR A 237 -15.31 5.62 -1.34
CA THR A 237 -16.67 6.16 -1.38
C THR A 237 -17.23 6.01 -2.80
N GLY A 238 -18.44 5.47 -2.91
CA GLY A 238 -19.10 5.27 -4.20
C GLY A 238 -19.40 6.56 -4.99
N PRO A 239 -19.64 6.44 -6.30
CA PRO A 239 -19.91 5.19 -7.00
C PRO A 239 -18.63 4.38 -7.28
N ILE A 240 -18.61 3.10 -6.89
CA ILE A 240 -17.55 2.16 -7.23
C ILE A 240 -18.15 1.05 -8.08
N LYS A 241 -17.49 0.81 -9.20
CA LYS A 241 -17.78 -0.31 -10.09
C LYS A 241 -16.73 -1.40 -9.94
N ASP A 242 -17.15 -2.65 -10.05
CA ASP A 242 -16.22 -3.78 -10.20
C ASP A 242 -15.59 -3.80 -11.61
N GLN A 243 -14.67 -4.74 -11.85
CA GLN A 243 -14.01 -4.94 -13.15
C GLN A 243 -14.97 -5.19 -14.32
N ASN A 244 -16.19 -5.66 -14.05
CA ASN A 244 -17.21 -5.91 -15.07
C ASN A 244 -18.11 -4.69 -15.32
N GLY A 245 -17.83 -3.57 -14.64
CA GLY A 245 -18.60 -2.33 -14.75
C GLY A 245 -19.88 -2.30 -13.91
N LYS A 246 -20.14 -3.33 -13.09
CA LYS A 246 -21.31 -3.36 -12.21
C LYS A 246 -21.06 -2.45 -11.00
N ILE A 247 -22.02 -1.59 -10.68
CA ILE A 247 -21.96 -0.77 -9.47
C ILE A 247 -22.07 -1.71 -8.25
N VAL A 248 -21.07 -1.69 -7.40
CA VAL A 248 -20.98 -2.49 -6.17
C VAL A 248 -21.16 -1.62 -4.91
N TYR A 249 -20.86 -0.33 -5.01
CA TYR A 249 -21.18 0.66 -3.99
C TYR A 249 -21.74 1.90 -4.67
N GLU A 250 -22.97 2.28 -4.29
CA GLU A 250 -23.67 3.45 -4.82
C GLU A 250 -23.03 4.78 -4.39
N THR A 251 -23.37 5.86 -5.08
CA THR A 251 -22.89 7.21 -4.76
C THR A 251 -23.04 7.56 -3.28
N GLY A 252 -21.94 8.00 -2.66
CA GLY A 252 -21.90 8.40 -1.25
C GLY A 252 -21.86 7.24 -0.24
N LYS A 253 -21.95 5.98 -0.68
CA LYS A 253 -21.78 4.82 0.21
C LYS A 253 -20.29 4.49 0.37
N VAL A 254 -19.84 4.42 1.62
CA VAL A 254 -18.46 4.05 1.97
C VAL A 254 -18.37 2.53 2.10
N VAL A 255 -17.32 1.93 1.54
CA VAL A 255 -17.01 0.51 1.76
C VAL A 255 -16.67 0.32 3.25
N PRO A 256 -17.40 -0.50 4.01
CA PRO A 256 -17.10 -0.73 5.42
C PRO A 256 -15.72 -1.36 5.64
N ASP A 257 -15.07 -1.05 6.75
CA ASP A 257 -13.73 -1.52 7.07
C ASP A 257 -13.56 -3.04 6.98
N GLY A 258 -14.50 -3.83 7.48
CA GLY A 258 -14.47 -5.30 7.34
C GLY A 258 -14.48 -5.78 5.89
N ALA A 259 -15.24 -5.11 5.02
CA ALA A 259 -15.27 -5.41 3.58
C ALA A 259 -13.97 -4.98 2.88
N GLN A 260 -13.34 -3.88 3.33
CA GLN A 260 -12.01 -3.51 2.86
C GLN A 260 -10.97 -4.55 3.29
N LEU A 261 -10.96 -4.95 4.56
CA LEU A 261 -10.01 -5.92 5.12
C LEU A 261 -10.10 -7.30 4.46
N GLY A 262 -11.28 -7.68 3.96
CA GLY A 262 -11.53 -8.91 3.20
C GLY A 262 -11.61 -8.75 1.67
N MET A 263 -11.20 -7.61 1.11
CA MET A 263 -11.39 -7.30 -0.31
C MET A 263 -10.68 -8.31 -1.24
N ASP A 264 -11.44 -8.95 -2.11
CA ASP A 264 -10.97 -10.02 -3.01
C ASP A 264 -11.39 -9.83 -4.48
N TRP A 265 -11.83 -8.62 -4.81
CA TRP A 265 -12.29 -8.22 -6.14
C TRP A 265 -11.60 -6.92 -6.56
N PHE A 266 -11.59 -6.65 -7.87
CA PHE A 266 -10.95 -5.48 -8.44
C PHE A 266 -11.98 -4.46 -8.94
N VAL A 267 -11.65 -3.17 -8.85
CA VAL A 267 -12.44 -2.07 -9.40
C VAL A 267 -12.33 -1.99 -10.93
N GLU A 268 -13.29 -1.30 -11.54
CA GLU A 268 -13.26 -0.97 -12.97
C GLU A 268 -11.91 -0.36 -13.37
N GLY A 269 -11.37 -0.81 -14.51
CA GLY A 269 -10.11 -0.35 -15.08
C GLY A 269 -8.85 -1.06 -14.59
N VAL A 270 -8.95 -1.97 -13.61
CA VAL A 270 -7.88 -2.95 -13.38
C VAL A 270 -7.93 -4.02 -14.49
N ALA A 271 -6.82 -4.31 -15.13
CA ALA A 271 -6.66 -5.39 -16.09
C ALA A 271 -5.79 -6.51 -15.48
N GLY A 272 -6.38 -7.68 -15.32
CA GLY A 272 -5.81 -8.81 -14.58
C GLY A 272 -6.91 -9.52 -13.78
N ARG A 273 -6.56 -10.59 -13.07
CA ARG A 273 -7.47 -11.32 -12.18
C ARG A 273 -6.87 -11.43 -10.79
N VAL A 274 -7.71 -11.43 -9.76
CA VAL A 274 -7.26 -11.69 -8.39
C VAL A 274 -6.86 -13.15 -8.24
N LYS A 275 -7.67 -14.07 -8.77
CA LYS A 275 -7.42 -15.52 -8.80
C LYS A 275 -7.78 -16.08 -10.18
#